data_AF-A0A165JSZ7-F1
#
_entry.id   AF-A0A165JSZ7-F1
#
_cell.length_a   1.000
_cell.length_b   1.000
_cell.length_c   1.000
_cell.angle_alpha   90.00
_cell.angle_beta   90.00
_cell.angle_gamma   90.00
#
_symmetry.space_group_name_H-M   'P 1'
#
loop_
_entity.id
_entity.type
_entity.pdbx_description
1 polymer ?
#
loop_
_entity_poly.entity_id
_entity_poly.type
_entity_poly.pdbx_seq_one_letter_code
_entity_poly.pdbx_strand_id
1 'polypeptide(L)'
;MLADLGNIDLDDDIADDREERTRDIRAHFSGLRHAMTMGTKRRVRDCNICKQRGRTDATLVSDVTTLRRHMEAKHKDVYLTWCRKNDFESKLPRDVQRRKSARAAAEAKLVQTSLDNHLAEKERVVPYSHAAFKEAAMEWLLETDQSDVGNWHWGLTLSIESAAAFISTAAL
;
A
#
# COMPACT_ATOMS: atom_id res chain seq x y z
N MET A 1 -43.02 18.99 6.20
CA MET A 1 -43.55 17.62 6.42
C MET A 1 -42.96 16.76 5.33
N LEU A 2 -41.86 16.06 5.62
CA LEU A 2 -41.27 15.07 4.70
C LEU A 2 -42.02 13.75 4.92
N ALA A 3 -42.90 13.40 4.00
CA ALA A 3 -43.50 12.08 3.94
C ALA A 3 -42.81 11.25 2.85
N ASP A 4 -42.57 9.99 3.19
CA ASP A 4 -42.32 8.86 2.29
C ASP A 4 -41.06 8.87 1.41
N LEU A 5 -39.96 8.44 2.04
CA LEU A 5 -38.95 7.61 1.37
C LEU A 5 -39.01 6.15 1.90
N GLY A 6 -40.19 5.70 2.33
CA GLY A 6 -40.39 4.40 2.99
C GLY A 6 -40.49 3.19 2.06
N ASN A 7 -40.39 3.36 0.74
CA ASN A 7 -40.64 2.29 -0.23
C ASN A 7 -39.69 2.34 -1.43
N ILE A 8 -38.39 2.50 -1.18
CA ILE A 8 -37.42 2.03 -2.16
C ILE A 8 -37.19 0.55 -1.86
N ASP A 9 -38.10 -0.30 -2.35
CA ASP A 9 -37.78 -1.69 -2.61
C ASP A 9 -36.75 -1.68 -3.75
N LEU A 10 -35.48 -1.46 -3.39
CA LEU A 10 -34.39 -1.81 -4.28
C LEU A 10 -34.52 -3.32 -4.44
N ASP A 11 -35.07 -3.75 -5.58
CA ASP A 11 -34.89 -5.11 -6.07
C ASP A 11 -33.37 -5.34 -6.14
N ASP A 12 -32.83 -5.92 -5.07
CA ASP A 12 -31.44 -6.34 -4.88
C ASP A 12 -31.06 -7.50 -5.83
N ASP A 13 -31.64 -7.53 -7.02
CA ASP A 13 -31.27 -8.35 -8.17
C ASP A 13 -30.03 -7.78 -8.88
N ILE A 14 -29.19 -7.02 -8.16
CA ILE A 14 -27.80 -6.85 -8.56
C ILE A 14 -27.16 -8.23 -8.41
N ALA A 15 -27.06 -8.94 -9.54
CA ALA A 15 -26.37 -10.21 -9.71
C ALA A 15 -24.97 -10.16 -9.07
N ASP A 16 -24.88 -10.52 -7.79
CA ASP A 16 -23.63 -10.61 -7.04
C ASP A 16 -22.94 -11.96 -7.35
N ASP A 17 -22.52 -12.10 -8.60
CA ASP A 17 -21.74 -13.22 -9.13
C ASP A 17 -20.32 -13.31 -8.53
N ARG A 18 -19.96 -12.44 -7.58
CA ARG A 18 -18.62 -12.43 -6.98
C ARG A 18 -18.44 -13.57 -5.99
N GLU A 19 -19.48 -13.93 -5.24
CA GLU A 19 -19.44 -14.97 -4.20
C GLU A 19 -19.51 -16.41 -4.74
N GLU A 20 -19.94 -16.60 -5.98
CA GLU A 20 -20.00 -17.94 -6.62
C GLU A 20 -18.65 -18.40 -7.18
N ARG A 21 -17.69 -17.50 -7.39
CA ARG A 21 -16.52 -17.80 -8.25
C ARG A 21 -15.44 -18.65 -7.60
N THR A 22 -15.37 -18.76 -6.27
CA THR A 22 -14.23 -19.49 -5.68
C THR A 22 -14.51 -21.00 -5.65
N ARG A 23 -13.60 -21.75 -6.29
CA ARG A 23 -13.68 -23.20 -6.49
C ARG A 23 -13.90 -23.97 -5.17
N ASP A 24 -13.33 -23.47 -4.08
CA ASP A 24 -13.46 -24.07 -2.74
C ASP A 24 -14.90 -24.02 -2.20
N ILE A 25 -15.63 -22.93 -2.49
CA ILE A 25 -17.00 -22.79 -1.99
C ILE A 25 -17.94 -23.71 -2.76
N ARG A 26 -17.82 -23.77 -4.09
CA ARG A 26 -18.61 -24.69 -4.92
C ARG A 26 -18.39 -26.16 -4.54
N ALA A 27 -17.19 -26.52 -4.08
CA ALA A 27 -16.87 -27.89 -3.71
C ALA A 27 -17.47 -28.32 -2.36
N HIS A 28 -17.54 -27.43 -1.38
CA HIS A 28 -17.89 -27.79 0.00
C HIS A 28 -19.30 -27.37 0.44
N PHE A 29 -19.93 -26.44 -0.29
CA PHE A 29 -21.22 -25.88 0.07
C PHE A 29 -22.28 -26.15 -1.01
N SER A 30 -23.55 -26.14 -0.59
CA SER A 30 -24.68 -26.23 -1.51
C SER A 30 -24.79 -24.97 -2.37
N GLY A 31 -25.64 -25.05 -3.41
CA GLY A 31 -26.09 -23.87 -4.14
C GLY A 31 -26.64 -22.78 -3.21
N LEU A 32 -26.58 -21.54 -3.68
CA LEU A 32 -27.11 -20.38 -2.97
C LEU A 32 -28.62 -20.53 -2.77
N ARG A 33 -29.09 -20.27 -1.55
CA ARG A 33 -30.52 -20.27 -1.23
C ARG A 33 -30.85 -19.06 -0.39
N HIS A 34 -32.12 -18.66 -0.42
CA HIS A 34 -32.62 -17.63 0.47
C HIS A 34 -33.35 -18.28 1.64
N ALA A 35 -33.00 -17.88 2.86
CA ALA A 35 -33.68 -18.28 4.07
C ALA A 35 -34.26 -17.05 4.76
N MET A 36 -35.50 -17.16 5.23
CA MET A 36 -36.11 -16.15 6.09
C MET A 36 -35.53 -16.29 7.49
N THR A 37 -34.86 -15.24 7.98
CA THR A 37 -34.34 -15.16 9.35
C THR A 37 -34.86 -13.88 9.98
N MET A 38 -35.66 -14.00 11.03
CA MET A 38 -36.23 -12.84 11.76
C MET A 38 -36.93 -11.83 10.84
N GLY A 39 -37.75 -12.32 9.89
CA GLY A 39 -38.46 -11.48 8.91
C GLY A 39 -37.58 -10.90 7.78
N THR A 40 -36.25 -11.08 7.84
CA THR A 40 -35.33 -10.66 6.77
C THR A 40 -34.95 -11.84 5.87
N LYS A 41 -34.99 -11.64 4.55
CA LYS A 41 -34.50 -12.60 3.57
C LYS A 41 -32.98 -12.54 3.55
N ARG A 42 -32.30 -13.64 3.89
CA ARG A 42 -30.83 -13.73 3.88
C ARG A 42 -30.36 -14.76 2.89
N ARG A 43 -29.22 -14.47 2.27
CA ARG A 43 -28.48 -15.41 1.42
C ARG A 43 -27.74 -16.42 2.29
N VAL A 44 -27.97 -17.70 2.03
CA VAL A 44 -27.56 -18.80 2.89
C VAL A 44 -27.09 -19.99 2.04
N ARG A 45 -26.14 -20.76 2.56
CA ARG A 45 -25.67 -22.02 1.99
C ARG A 45 -25.55 -23.09 3.07
N ASP A 46 -25.69 -24.36 2.66
CA ASP A 46 -25.49 -25.49 3.55
C ASP A 46 -24.07 -26.04 3.37
N CYS A 47 -23.40 -26.37 4.46
CA CYS A 47 -22.17 -27.17 4.43
C CYS A 47 -22.53 -28.63 4.13
N ASN A 48 -22.01 -29.16 3.02
CA ASN A 48 -22.31 -30.53 2.59
C ASN A 48 -21.84 -31.57 3.61
N ILE A 49 -20.71 -31.31 4.28
CA ILE A 49 -20.13 -32.23 5.29
C ILE A 49 -20.96 -32.25 6.57
N CYS A 50 -21.35 -31.08 7.11
CA CYS A 50 -22.22 -31.00 8.29
C CYS A 50 -23.59 -31.62 8.01
N LYS A 51 -24.15 -31.38 6.82
CA LYS A 51 -25.45 -31.90 6.42
C LYS A 51 -25.44 -33.43 6.28
N GLN A 52 -24.39 -33.99 5.69
CA GLN A 52 -24.19 -35.44 5.64
C GLN A 52 -24.07 -36.09 7.03
N ARG A 53 -23.55 -35.34 8.01
CA ARG A 53 -23.43 -35.78 9.41
C ARG A 53 -24.66 -35.46 10.26
N GLY A 54 -25.74 -34.93 9.68
CA GLY A 54 -26.97 -34.59 10.40
C GLY A 54 -26.82 -33.47 11.43
N ARG A 55 -25.84 -32.57 11.29
CA ARG A 55 -25.67 -31.46 12.23
C ARG A 55 -26.64 -30.31 11.96
N THR A 56 -27.12 -29.68 13.03
CA THR A 56 -28.01 -28.52 12.99
C THR A 56 -27.31 -27.24 12.51
N ASP A 57 -25.98 -27.18 12.67
CA ASP A 57 -25.13 -26.05 12.31
C ASP A 57 -24.64 -26.06 10.85
N ALA A 58 -25.35 -26.79 9.98
CA ALA A 58 -25.01 -26.92 8.57
C ALA A 58 -25.35 -25.66 7.76
N THR A 59 -26.32 -24.87 8.20
CA THR A 59 -26.86 -23.71 7.49
C THR A 59 -26.10 -22.44 7.87
N LEU A 60 -25.47 -21.77 6.91
CA LEU A 60 -24.57 -20.63 7.12
C LEU A 60 -24.91 -19.47 6.18
N VAL A 61 -24.61 -18.24 6.61
CA VAL A 61 -24.69 -17.04 5.74
C VAL A 61 -23.74 -17.21 4.55
N SER A 62 -24.13 -16.76 3.35
CA SER A 62 -23.37 -16.99 2.10
C SER A 62 -22.02 -16.29 2.05
N ASP A 63 -21.76 -15.33 2.94
CA ASP A 63 -20.49 -14.61 3.05
C ASP A 63 -19.27 -15.56 3.03
N VAL A 64 -18.40 -15.36 2.04
CA VAL A 64 -17.20 -16.18 1.80
C VAL A 64 -16.33 -16.34 3.05
N THR A 65 -16.21 -15.27 3.85
CA THR A 65 -15.42 -15.25 5.09
C THR A 65 -16.04 -16.16 6.15
N THR A 66 -17.37 -16.15 6.30
CA THR A 66 -18.13 -17.00 7.21
C THR A 66 -18.01 -18.46 6.81
N LEU A 67 -18.19 -18.77 5.53
CA LEU A 67 -18.04 -20.13 4.99
C LEU A 67 -16.63 -20.69 5.23
N ARG A 68 -15.58 -19.90 4.94
CA ARG A 68 -14.19 -20.32 5.17
C ARG A 68 -13.84 -20.46 6.64
N ARG A 69 -14.34 -19.58 7.51
CA ARG A 69 -14.16 -19.71 8.97
C ARG A 69 -14.83 -20.98 9.50
N HIS A 70 -16.00 -21.35 8.98
CA HIS A 70 -16.64 -22.62 9.32
C HIS A 70 -15.77 -23.82 8.92
N MET A 71 -15.24 -23.83 7.69
CA MET A 71 -14.35 -24.91 7.24
C MET A 71 -13.09 -24.99 8.12
N GLU A 72 -12.50 -23.85 8.48
CA GLU A 72 -11.33 -23.81 9.36
C GLU A 72 -11.62 -24.36 10.76
N ALA A 73 -12.80 -24.08 11.33
CA ALA A 73 -13.15 -24.51 12.66
C ALA A 73 -13.54 -25.99 12.73
N LYS A 74 -14.27 -26.51 11.74
CA LYS A 74 -14.91 -27.85 11.82
C LYS A 74 -14.34 -28.89 10.86
N HIS A 75 -13.81 -28.44 9.73
CA HIS A 75 -13.47 -29.30 8.59
C HIS A 75 -12.09 -28.99 8.00
N LYS A 76 -11.16 -28.52 8.83
CA LYS A 76 -9.84 -28.06 8.42
C LYS A 76 -9.09 -29.11 7.62
N ASP A 77 -9.03 -30.34 8.12
CA ASP A 77 -8.25 -31.41 7.50
C ASP A 77 -8.82 -31.83 6.14
N VAL A 78 -10.15 -31.85 6.04
CA VAL A 78 -10.86 -32.15 4.78
C VAL A 78 -10.58 -31.06 3.75
N TYR A 79 -10.67 -29.79 4.16
CA TYR A 79 -10.39 -28.65 3.29
C TYR A 79 -8.94 -28.64 2.80
N LEU A 80 -7.96 -28.86 3.69
CA LEU A 80 -6.55 -28.90 3.33
C LEU A 80 -6.22 -30.07 2.41
N THR A 81 -6.83 -31.23 2.64
CA THR A 81 -6.67 -32.40 1.75
C THR A 81 -7.24 -32.13 0.37
N TRP A 82 -8.42 -31.51 0.29
CA TRP A 82 -9.01 -31.09 -0.98
C TRP A 82 -8.12 -30.05 -1.70
N CYS A 83 -7.58 -29.08 -0.95
CA CYS A 83 -6.66 -28.08 -1.51
C CYS A 83 -5.43 -28.72 -2.16
N ARG A 84 -4.78 -29.66 -1.47
CA ARG A 84 -3.62 -30.40 -2.01
C ARG A 84 -3.96 -31.21 -3.25
N LYS A 85 -5.13 -31.83 -3.29
CA LYS A 85 -5.58 -32.65 -4.44
C LYS A 85 -5.93 -31.82 -5.67
N ASN A 86 -6.31 -30.57 -5.51
CA ASN A 86 -6.78 -29.69 -6.58
C ASN A 86 -5.78 -28.58 -6.93
N ASP A 87 -4.53 -28.69 -6.43
CA ASP A 87 -3.49 -27.66 -6.51
C ASP A 87 -4.01 -26.25 -6.17
N PHE A 88 -4.87 -26.20 -5.14
CA PHE A 88 -5.53 -24.97 -4.73
C PHE A 88 -4.82 -24.37 -3.51
N GLU A 89 -4.46 -23.09 -3.60
CA GLU A 89 -3.88 -22.38 -2.47
C GLU A 89 -4.94 -22.18 -1.38
N SER A 90 -4.70 -22.75 -0.18
CA SER A 90 -5.61 -22.59 0.95
C SER A 90 -5.94 -21.12 1.21
N LYS A 91 -7.24 -20.82 1.25
CA LYS A 91 -7.78 -19.49 1.56
C LYS A 91 -8.35 -19.41 2.99
N LEU A 92 -8.05 -20.38 3.85
CA LEU A 92 -8.47 -20.34 5.24
C LEU A 92 -7.89 -19.10 5.95
N PRO A 93 -8.64 -18.43 6.83
CA PRO A 93 -8.22 -17.19 7.48
C PRO A 93 -6.83 -17.27 8.14
N ARG A 94 -6.51 -18.33 8.92
CA ARG A 94 -5.18 -18.45 9.54
C ARG A 94 -4.07 -18.69 8.53
N ASP A 95 -4.35 -19.41 7.44
CA ASP A 95 -3.36 -19.65 6.38
C ASP A 95 -3.02 -18.37 5.63
N VAL A 96 -4.04 -17.57 5.29
CA VAL A 96 -3.87 -16.26 4.68
C VAL A 96 -3.12 -15.32 5.64
N GLN A 97 -3.48 -15.31 6.92
CA GLN A 97 -2.81 -14.48 7.92
C GLN A 97 -1.33 -14.86 8.06
N ARG A 98 -1.02 -16.15 8.12
CA ARG A 98 0.37 -16.64 8.19
C ARG A 98 1.18 -16.22 6.98
N ARG A 99 0.61 -16.28 5.77
CA ARG A 99 1.30 -15.82 4.55
C ARG A 99 1.54 -14.31 4.59
N LYS A 100 0.53 -13.53 5.02
CA LYS A 100 0.67 -12.08 5.15
C LYS A 100 1.76 -11.71 6.16
N SER A 101 1.81 -12.35 7.33
CA SER A 101 2.84 -12.08 8.34
C SER A 101 4.22 -12.51 7.88
N ALA A 102 4.35 -13.66 7.21
CA ALA A 102 5.62 -14.10 6.64
C ALA A 102 6.13 -13.13 5.57
N ARG A 103 5.23 -12.63 4.70
CA ARG A 103 5.55 -11.61 3.70
C ARG A 103 5.98 -10.30 4.36
N ALA A 104 5.23 -9.80 5.34
CA ALA A 104 5.58 -8.59 6.06
C ALA A 104 6.93 -8.71 6.79
N ALA A 105 7.23 -9.88 7.37
CA ALA A 105 8.53 -10.14 8.00
C ALA A 105 9.68 -10.20 6.98
N ALA A 106 9.43 -10.74 5.78
CA ALA A 106 10.41 -10.72 4.70
C ALA A 106 10.63 -9.29 4.17
N GLU A 107 9.55 -8.53 3.99
CA GLU A 107 9.61 -7.12 3.58
C GLU A 107 10.35 -6.29 4.63
N ALA A 108 10.08 -6.47 5.93
CA ALA A 108 10.79 -5.77 7.01
C ALA A 108 12.30 -6.07 7.03
N LYS A 109 12.74 -7.26 6.60
CA LYS A 109 14.17 -7.58 6.43
C LYS A 109 14.79 -6.89 5.22
N LEU A 110 13.98 -6.54 4.22
CA LEU A 110 14.40 -5.81 3.02
C LEU A 110 14.26 -4.30 3.18
N VAL A 111 13.55 -3.81 4.22
CA VAL A 111 13.51 -2.39 4.55
C VAL A 111 14.93 -1.97 4.93
N GLN A 112 15.54 -1.21 4.03
CA GLN A 112 16.80 -0.52 4.25
C GLN A 112 16.70 0.30 5.54
N THR A 113 17.64 0.09 6.46
CA THR A 113 17.78 0.91 7.67
C THR A 113 17.83 2.38 7.27
N SER A 114 17.10 3.24 7.99
CA SER A 114 17.12 4.69 7.76
C SER A 114 18.55 5.19 7.56
N LEU A 115 18.76 6.02 6.53
CA LEU A 115 20.04 6.68 6.25
C LEU A 115 20.41 7.71 7.32
N ASP A 116 19.57 7.94 8.34
CA ASP A 116 19.85 8.86 9.45
C ASP A 116 21.22 8.63 10.09
N ASN A 117 21.67 7.38 10.19
CA ASN A 117 22.96 7.07 10.82
C ASN A 117 24.18 7.38 9.92
N HIS A 118 23.95 7.69 8.64
CA HIS A 118 24.98 8.09 7.67
C HIS A 118 24.85 9.56 7.23
N LEU A 119 23.82 10.27 7.70
CA LEU A 119 23.64 11.69 7.46
C LEU A 119 24.42 12.47 8.53
N ALA A 120 25.65 12.86 8.19
CA ALA A 120 26.33 13.90 8.94
C ALA A 120 25.60 15.24 8.71
N GLU A 121 25.41 16.01 9.78
CA GLU A 121 24.86 17.35 9.69
C GLU A 121 25.81 18.22 8.86
N LYS A 122 25.49 18.41 7.57
CA LYS A 122 26.30 19.25 6.69
C LYS A 122 26.07 20.69 7.11
N GLU A 123 27.18 21.42 7.28
CA GLU A 123 27.17 22.86 7.51
C GLU A 123 26.19 23.54 6.55
N ARG A 124 25.19 24.23 7.12
CA ARG A 124 24.18 24.94 6.33
C ARG A 124 24.90 25.99 5.49
N VAL A 125 25.00 25.73 4.19
CA VAL A 125 25.34 26.77 3.20
C VAL A 125 24.40 27.93 3.48
N VAL A 126 24.97 29.09 3.85
CA VAL A 126 24.21 30.32 4.07
C VAL A 126 23.29 30.51 2.87
N PRO A 127 21.95 30.59 3.06
CA PRO A 127 21.05 30.83 1.95
C PRO A 127 21.53 32.06 1.19
N TYR A 128 21.63 31.94 -0.13
CA TYR A 128 22.05 33.06 -0.98
C TYR A 128 21.22 34.29 -0.61
N SER A 129 21.88 35.33 -0.12
CA SER A 129 21.29 36.63 0.13
C SER A 129 22.05 37.66 -0.66
N HIS A 130 21.30 38.58 -1.29
CA HIS A 130 21.90 39.63 -2.10
C HIS A 130 22.79 40.57 -1.26
N ALA A 131 22.51 40.70 0.04
CA ALA A 131 23.33 41.44 0.99
C ALA A 131 24.69 40.76 1.24
N ALA A 132 24.69 39.46 1.59
CA ALA A 132 25.92 38.70 1.82
C ALA A 132 26.79 38.63 0.55
N PHE A 133 26.17 38.50 -0.62
CA PHE A 133 26.89 38.56 -1.89
C PHE A 133 27.53 39.93 -2.12
N LYS A 134 26.83 41.02 -1.83
CA LYS A 134 27.37 42.38 -1.96
C LYS A 134 28.55 42.62 -1.02
N GLU A 135 28.46 42.17 0.23
CA GLU A 135 29.54 42.27 1.20
C GLU A 135 30.77 41.48 0.74
N ALA A 136 30.60 40.22 0.36
CA ALA A 136 31.68 39.40 -0.18
C ALA A 136 32.30 39.98 -1.46
N ALA A 137 31.48 40.57 -2.34
CA ALA A 137 31.96 41.22 -3.56
C ALA A 137 32.72 42.53 -3.27
N MET A 138 32.28 43.31 -2.27
CA MET A 138 32.98 44.51 -1.83
C MET A 138 34.32 44.17 -1.17
N GLU A 139 34.35 43.17 -0.31
CA GLU A 139 35.58 42.67 0.33
C GLU A 139 36.57 42.17 -0.73
N TRP A 140 36.09 41.40 -1.71
CA TRP A 140 36.92 40.95 -2.83
C TRP A 140 37.47 42.10 -3.68
N LEU A 141 36.67 43.14 -3.96
CA LEU A 141 37.10 44.33 -4.71
C LEU A 141 38.15 45.16 -3.94
N LEU A 142 38.01 45.25 -2.62
CA LEU A 142 38.97 45.92 -1.74
C LEU A 142 40.30 45.15 -1.67
N GLU A 143 40.23 43.82 -1.55
CA GLU A 143 41.41 42.96 -1.42
C GLU A 143 42.17 42.82 -2.75
N THR A 144 41.48 42.95 -3.88
CA THR A 144 42.09 42.92 -5.22
C THR A 144 42.52 44.30 -5.73
N ASP A 145 42.38 45.36 -4.91
CA ASP A 145 42.74 46.75 -5.22
C ASP A 145 42.25 47.20 -6.61
N GLN A 146 41.04 46.76 -6.99
CA GLN A 146 40.43 47.15 -8.27
C GLN A 146 39.78 48.54 -8.19
N SER A 147 40.44 49.49 -7.54
CA SER A 147 39.88 50.82 -7.26
C SER A 147 39.96 51.81 -8.43
N ASP A 148 40.39 51.40 -9.63
CA ASP A 148 40.51 52.32 -10.77
C ASP A 148 39.52 52.02 -11.88
N VAL A 149 38.27 52.43 -11.64
CA VAL A 149 37.17 52.34 -12.59
C VAL A 149 37.24 53.52 -13.56
N GLY A 150 38.32 53.56 -14.35
CA GLY A 150 38.58 54.58 -15.37
C GLY A 150 38.50 54.09 -16.82
N ASN A 151 38.09 52.84 -17.09
CA ASN A 151 38.17 52.32 -18.46
C ASN A 151 37.19 51.17 -18.76
N TRP A 152 35.90 51.51 -18.93
CA TRP A 152 34.80 50.58 -19.17
C TRP A 152 34.65 50.05 -20.61
N HIS A 153 35.66 50.14 -21.48
CA HIS A 153 35.48 49.71 -22.87
C HIS A 153 36.13 48.37 -23.26
N TRP A 154 37.14 47.83 -22.55
CA TRP A 154 37.83 46.62 -23.07
C TRP A 154 38.13 45.48 -22.09
N GLY A 155 37.67 45.51 -20.83
CA GLY A 155 38.10 44.53 -19.82
C GLY A 155 37.17 43.35 -19.50
N LEU A 156 35.94 43.29 -20.04
CA LEU A 156 34.93 42.32 -19.55
C LEU A 156 34.94 40.94 -20.22
N THR A 157 35.75 40.69 -21.24
CA THR A 157 35.80 39.37 -21.89
C THR A 157 36.89 38.44 -21.35
N LEU A 158 37.88 38.92 -20.58
CA LEU A 158 39.02 38.09 -20.19
C LEU A 158 38.99 37.51 -18.77
N SER A 159 38.08 37.96 -17.89
CA SER A 159 38.13 37.56 -16.47
C SER A 159 37.15 36.45 -16.06
N ILE A 160 36.07 36.22 -16.83
CA ILE A 160 35.11 35.14 -16.51
C ILE A 160 35.71 33.75 -16.79
N GLU A 161 36.61 33.62 -17.78
CA GLU A 161 37.25 32.33 -18.10
C GLU A 161 38.30 31.91 -17.06
N SER A 162 38.94 32.85 -16.35
CA SER A 162 39.97 32.50 -15.35
C SER A 162 39.39 32.03 -14.01
N ALA A 163 38.18 32.45 -13.64
CA ALA A 163 37.52 31.98 -12.41
C ALA A 163 36.96 30.54 -12.54
N ALA A 164 36.60 30.11 -13.75
CA ALA A 164 36.15 28.74 -14.00
C ALA A 164 37.27 27.69 -13.84
N ALA A 165 38.53 28.08 -14.06
CA ALA A 165 39.68 27.19 -13.92
C ALA A 165 40.06 26.91 -12.45
N PHE A 166 39.75 27.82 -11.51
CA PHE A 166 40.11 27.63 -10.10
C PHE A 166 39.15 26.69 -9.33
N ILE A 167 37.90 26.57 -9.76
CA ILE A 167 36.92 25.67 -9.11
C ILE A 167 37.13 24.20 -9.52
N SER A 168 37.82 23.92 -10.64
CA SER A 168 38.08 22.55 -11.10
C SER A 168 39.31 21.88 -10.46
N THR A 169 40.13 22.61 -9.68
CA THR A 169 41.40 22.09 -9.14
C THR A 169 41.43 22.03 -7.61
N ALA A 170 40.26 21.91 -6.97
CA ALA A 170 40.12 21.59 -5.54
C ALA A 170 39.15 20.41 -5.32
N ALA A 171 39.14 19.47 -6.26
CA ALA A 171 38.48 18.18 -6.14
C ALA A 171 39.49 17.06 -6.48
N LEU A 172 40.57 16.98 -5.69
CA LEU A 172 41.36 15.78 -5.43
C LEU A 172 41.79 15.78 -3.96
#